data_AF-A0AAU1PP77-F1
#
_entry.id   AF-A0AAU1PP77-F1
#
_cell.length_a   1.000
_cell.length_b   1.000
_cell.length_c   1.000
_cell.angle_alpha   90.00
_cell.angle_beta   90.00
_cell.angle_gamma   90.00
#
_symmetry.space_group_name_H-M   'P 1'
#
loop_
_entity.id
_entity.type
_entity.pdbx_description
1 polymer ?
#
loop_
_entity_poly.entity_id
_entity_poly.type
_entity_poly.pdbx_seq_one_letter_code
_entity_poly.pdbx_strand_id
1 'polypeptide(L)'
;MISRTHYRVAAAVGAAVLVAVTANSAVSAPQNAVQPQAVTGNLIVKGADGAPRTLMCPPEENAMGGGFSVSPGAGRHFESTPSDVLASRPTADATGWTVAVRKLVKPVDRHHHAEPANLTLYVVCTQGENTPGG
;
A
#
# COMPACT_ATOMS: atom_id res chain seq x y z
N MET A 1 -13.36 -7.42 77.71
CA MET A 1 -12.04 -7.06 78.24
C MET A 1 -11.34 -6.13 77.24
N ILE A 2 -10.99 -4.92 77.69
CA ILE A 2 -9.81 -4.08 77.35
C ILE A 2 -9.53 -3.92 75.83
N SER A 3 -9.93 -2.86 75.13
CA SER A 3 -9.49 -1.44 75.18
C SER A 3 -7.99 -1.19 74.92
N ARG A 4 -7.74 -0.32 73.93
CA ARG A 4 -6.63 0.66 73.75
C ARG A 4 -5.74 0.43 72.51
N THR A 5 -5.94 1.16 71.41
CA THR A 5 -5.43 2.51 71.06
C THR A 5 -3.93 2.54 70.66
N HIS A 6 -3.38 3.37 69.75
CA HIS A 6 -3.74 4.59 69.02
C HIS A 6 -2.74 4.78 67.82
N TYR A 7 -3.03 5.61 66.79
CA TYR A 7 -2.33 6.88 66.37
C TYR A 7 -1.76 6.75 64.93
N ARG A 8 -1.83 7.68 63.96
CA ARG A 8 -2.33 9.07 63.76
C ARG A 8 -2.73 9.21 62.26
N VAL A 9 -3.89 9.78 61.91
CA VAL A 9 -4.09 11.15 61.39
C VAL A 9 -3.01 11.67 60.43
N ALA A 10 -3.38 11.90 59.16
CA ALA A 10 -3.19 13.19 58.49
C ALA A 10 -4.13 13.28 57.27
N ALA A 11 -5.11 14.18 57.37
CA ALA A 11 -5.98 14.57 56.29
C ALA A 11 -5.24 15.48 55.30
N ALA A 12 -5.49 15.31 54.00
CA ALA A 12 -5.26 16.35 53.02
C ALA A 12 -6.52 16.48 52.17
N VAL A 13 -7.42 17.34 52.63
CA VAL A 13 -8.54 17.87 51.84
C VAL A 13 -7.92 18.88 50.86
N GLY A 14 -7.73 18.46 49.61
CA GLY A 14 -7.41 19.35 48.51
C GLY A 14 -8.68 19.60 47.70
N ALA A 15 -9.39 20.67 48.01
CA ALA A 15 -10.52 21.15 47.22
C ALA A 15 -10.07 22.26 46.25
N ALA A 16 -10.77 22.33 45.12
CA ALA A 16 -10.81 23.41 44.12
C ALA A 16 -9.67 23.37 43.07
N VAL A 17 -9.88 23.57 41.78
CA VAL A 17 -10.95 24.26 41.03
C VAL A 17 -11.20 23.50 39.72
N LEU A 18 -12.44 23.08 39.46
CA LEU A 18 -12.89 22.66 38.13
C LEU A 18 -13.01 23.92 37.26
N VAL A 19 -11.93 24.27 36.56
CA VAL A 19 -12.02 25.24 35.46
C VAL A 19 -12.77 24.53 34.34
N ALA A 20 -14.04 24.91 34.17
CA ALA A 20 -14.81 24.60 32.98
C ALA A 20 -14.15 25.30 31.78
N VAL A 21 -13.18 24.63 31.17
CA VAL A 21 -12.76 24.95 29.81
C VAL A 21 -13.94 24.50 28.95
N THR A 22 -14.68 25.47 28.41
CA THR A 22 -15.54 25.24 27.26
C THR A 22 -14.63 24.76 26.15
N ALA A 23 -14.42 23.45 26.08
CA ALA A 23 -13.81 22.82 24.93
C ALA A 23 -14.75 23.15 23.77
N ASN A 24 -14.39 24.16 22.99
CA ASN A 24 -14.79 24.27 21.61
C ASN A 24 -14.35 22.94 20.98
N SER A 25 -15.24 21.96 21.01
CA SER A 25 -15.15 20.77 20.18
C SER A 25 -15.14 21.29 18.76
N ALA A 26 -13.95 21.57 18.24
CA ALA A 26 -13.74 21.72 16.82
C ALA A 26 -14.12 20.35 16.24
N VAL A 27 -15.38 20.23 15.85
CA VAL A 27 -15.85 19.18 14.97
C VAL A 27 -15.01 19.38 13.71
N SER A 28 -13.95 18.58 13.57
CA SER A 28 -13.26 18.43 12.30
C SER A 28 -14.36 18.07 11.30
N ALA A 29 -14.66 18.99 10.39
CA ALA A 29 -15.55 18.69 9.28
C ALA A 29 -15.04 17.38 8.64
N PRO A 30 -15.91 16.45 8.24
CA PRO A 30 -15.45 15.27 7.54
C PRO A 30 -14.73 15.76 6.29
N GLN A 31 -13.40 15.76 6.31
CA GLN A 31 -12.61 15.84 5.11
C GLN A 31 -13.12 14.67 4.29
N ASN A 32 -13.67 14.93 3.10
CA ASN A 32 -13.92 13.89 2.13
C ASN A 32 -12.55 13.24 1.89
N ALA A 33 -12.25 12.18 2.62
CA ALA A 33 -10.98 11.49 2.54
C ALA A 33 -10.96 10.88 1.16
N VAL A 34 -10.28 11.56 0.24
CA VAL A 34 -10.07 11.10 -1.11
C VAL A 34 -9.29 9.79 -0.99
N GLN A 35 -9.98 8.68 -1.27
CA GLN A 35 -9.42 7.34 -1.08
C GLN A 35 -8.50 7.01 -2.25
N PRO A 36 -7.27 6.52 -2.00
CA PRO A 36 -6.39 6.05 -3.05
C PRO A 36 -7.06 4.99 -3.92
N GLN A 37 -6.86 5.06 -5.24
CA GLN A 37 -7.47 4.15 -6.20
C GLN A 37 -6.43 3.19 -6.77
N ALA A 38 -6.76 1.91 -6.86
CA ALA A 38 -5.91 0.92 -7.52
C ALA A 38 -6.23 0.86 -9.02
N VAL A 39 -5.24 1.16 -9.84
CA VAL A 39 -5.29 1.03 -11.31
C VAL A 39 -4.58 -0.26 -11.70
N THR A 40 -5.27 -1.08 -12.50
CA THR A 40 -4.72 -2.33 -13.03
C THR A 40 -4.32 -2.14 -14.48
N GLY A 41 -3.07 -2.49 -14.81
CA GLY A 41 -2.56 -2.44 -16.18
C GLY A 41 -3.06 -3.61 -17.02
N ASN A 42 -2.82 -3.51 -18.33
CA ASN A 42 -3.10 -4.61 -19.25
C ASN A 42 -2.21 -5.83 -18.97
N LEU A 43 -2.69 -7.02 -19.34
CA LEU A 43 -1.87 -8.24 -19.35
C LEU A 43 -0.78 -8.12 -20.41
N ILE A 44 0.47 -8.24 -19.98
CA ILE A 44 1.64 -8.29 -20.85
C ILE A 44 2.02 -9.75 -21.05
N VAL A 45 1.69 -10.29 -22.23
CA VAL A 45 2.05 -11.65 -22.61
C VAL A 45 3.58 -11.78 -22.66
N LYS A 46 4.12 -12.82 -22.01
CA LYS A 46 5.57 -13.00 -21.85
C LYS A 46 6.29 -11.79 -21.23
N GLY A 47 5.58 -10.99 -20.43
CA GLY A 47 6.10 -9.76 -19.84
C GLY A 47 7.02 -9.94 -18.65
N ALA A 48 7.08 -11.13 -18.04
CA ALA A 48 7.99 -11.44 -16.93
C ALA A 48 9.40 -11.86 -17.43
N ASP A 49 9.96 -11.07 -18.34
CA ASP A 49 11.26 -11.29 -19.00
C ASP A 49 12.45 -10.66 -18.25
N GLY A 50 12.16 -9.84 -17.22
CA GLY A 50 13.13 -9.05 -16.48
C GLY A 50 13.39 -7.66 -17.06
N ALA A 51 12.73 -7.29 -18.17
CA ALA A 51 12.78 -5.93 -18.67
C ALA A 51 11.87 -5.01 -17.83
N PRO A 52 12.28 -3.75 -17.57
CA PRO A 52 11.42 -2.79 -16.88
C PRO A 52 10.14 -2.51 -17.65
N ARG A 53 9.00 -2.61 -16.95
CA ARG A 53 7.67 -2.21 -17.41
C ARG A 53 7.13 -1.17 -16.45
N THR A 54 6.44 -0.16 -16.97
CA THR A 54 5.88 0.93 -16.14
C THR A 54 4.40 1.04 -16.39
N LEU A 55 3.62 1.19 -15.31
CA LEU A 55 2.23 1.58 -15.35
C LEU A 55 2.11 2.99 -14.74
N MET A 56 1.54 3.91 -15.50
CA MET A 56 1.33 5.29 -15.07
C MET A 56 0.00 5.43 -14.36
N CYS A 57 -0.06 6.34 -13.39
CA CYS A 57 -1.33 6.86 -12.90
C CYS A 57 -2.03 7.69 -13.98
N PRO A 58 -3.34 7.91 -13.84
CA PRO A 58 -4.05 8.94 -14.59
C PRO A 58 -3.33 10.29 -14.51
N PRO A 59 -3.55 11.19 -15.49
CA PRO A 59 -3.00 12.54 -15.44
C PRO A 59 -3.31 13.24 -14.11
N GLU A 60 -2.38 14.05 -13.62
CA GLU A 60 -2.50 14.84 -12.38
C GLU A 60 -2.56 14.02 -11.08
N GLU A 61 -2.41 12.69 -11.16
CA GLU A 61 -2.32 11.80 -10.00
C GLU A 61 -0.88 11.32 -9.74
N ASN A 62 -0.57 11.06 -8.47
CA ASN A 62 0.72 10.53 -8.04
C ASN A 62 0.58 9.07 -7.58
N ALA A 63 1.59 8.26 -7.88
CA ALA A 63 1.71 6.89 -7.41
C ALA A 63 2.07 6.86 -5.91
N MET A 64 1.17 6.30 -5.11
CA MET A 64 1.39 6.02 -3.68
C MET A 64 1.99 4.63 -3.45
N GLY A 65 1.84 3.73 -4.41
CA GLY A 65 2.35 2.38 -4.34
C GLY A 65 2.11 1.63 -5.63
N GLY A 66 2.56 0.38 -5.68
CA GLY A 66 2.29 -0.48 -6.80
C GLY A 66 2.81 -1.88 -6.58
N GLY A 67 2.63 -2.70 -7.60
CA GLY A 67 3.00 -4.10 -7.55
C GLY A 67 2.74 -4.79 -8.86
N PHE A 68 2.75 -6.12 -8.82
CA PHE A 68 2.53 -6.93 -9.99
C PHE A 68 1.97 -8.31 -9.62
N SER A 69 1.41 -8.98 -10.61
CA SER A 69 1.14 -10.41 -10.58
C SER A 69 1.77 -11.06 -11.80
N VAL A 70 2.20 -12.31 -11.62
CA VAL A 70 2.67 -13.16 -12.71
C VAL A 70 1.71 -14.32 -12.88
N SER A 71 1.44 -14.71 -14.12
CA SER A 71 0.62 -15.88 -14.43
C SER A 71 1.29 -16.71 -15.53
N PRO A 72 1.16 -18.05 -15.50
CA PRO A 72 1.82 -18.88 -16.49
C PRO A 72 1.11 -18.87 -17.86
N GLY A 73 -0.11 -18.32 -17.93
CA GLY A 73 -1.02 -18.53 -19.05
C GLY A 73 -1.86 -19.79 -18.89
N ALA A 74 -2.96 -19.88 -19.64
CA ALA A 74 -3.91 -20.99 -19.52
C ALA A 74 -3.24 -22.33 -19.83
N GLY A 75 -3.47 -23.34 -18.98
CA GLY A 75 -2.94 -24.70 -19.15
C GLY A 75 -1.42 -24.83 -18.98
N ARG A 76 -0.72 -23.77 -18.58
CA ARG A 76 0.74 -23.77 -18.37
C ARG A 76 1.09 -23.78 -16.89
N HIS A 77 2.31 -24.22 -16.60
CA HIS A 77 2.87 -24.23 -15.26
C HIS A 77 4.13 -23.41 -15.19
N PHE A 78 4.36 -22.79 -14.04
CA PHE A 78 5.63 -22.15 -13.73
C PHE A 78 6.77 -23.16 -13.63
N GLU A 79 7.98 -22.71 -13.97
CA GLU A 79 9.19 -23.40 -13.55
C GLU A 79 9.34 -23.38 -12.02
N SER A 80 10.09 -24.34 -11.48
CA SER A 80 10.35 -24.46 -10.04
C SER A 80 11.21 -23.33 -9.49
N THR A 81 12.05 -22.72 -10.34
CA THR A 81 12.87 -21.57 -9.96
C THR A 81 11.97 -20.40 -9.52
N PRO A 82 12.16 -19.83 -8.32
CA PRO A 82 11.39 -18.67 -7.87
C PRO A 82 11.45 -17.48 -8.83
N SER A 83 10.49 -16.57 -8.73
CA SER A 83 10.55 -15.31 -9.48
C SER A 83 11.71 -14.45 -8.98
N ASP A 84 12.41 -13.80 -9.89
CA ASP A 84 13.46 -12.82 -9.59
C ASP A 84 12.89 -11.41 -9.76
N VAL A 85 12.86 -10.63 -8.67
CA VAL A 85 12.31 -9.27 -8.65
C VAL A 85 13.47 -8.28 -8.71
N LEU A 86 13.73 -7.78 -9.91
CA LEU A 86 14.86 -6.91 -10.22
C LEU A 86 14.55 -5.44 -9.90
N ALA A 87 13.28 -5.03 -10.01
CA ALA A 87 12.80 -3.72 -9.63
C ALA A 87 11.32 -3.74 -9.25
N SER A 88 10.96 -2.96 -8.23
CA SER A 88 9.58 -2.58 -7.92
C SER A 88 9.64 -1.25 -7.16
N ARG A 89 9.40 -0.15 -7.86
CA ARG A 89 9.61 1.21 -7.33
C ARG A 89 8.77 2.23 -8.09
N PRO A 90 8.52 3.42 -7.52
CA PRO A 90 7.91 4.50 -8.28
C PRO A 90 8.83 4.99 -9.42
N THR A 91 8.24 5.67 -10.39
CA THR A 91 8.97 6.50 -11.36
C THR A 91 9.66 7.67 -10.66
N ALA A 92 10.63 8.31 -11.32
CA ALA A 92 11.43 9.37 -10.70
C ALA A 92 10.59 10.61 -10.30
N ASP A 93 9.51 10.86 -11.02
CA ASP A 93 8.52 11.91 -10.80
C ASP A 93 7.33 11.44 -9.95
N ALA A 94 7.35 10.19 -9.46
CA ALA A 94 6.28 9.59 -8.68
C ALA A 94 4.89 9.57 -9.35
N THR A 95 4.82 9.61 -10.69
CA THR A 95 3.55 9.55 -11.44
C THR A 95 3.20 8.13 -11.92
N GLY A 96 4.04 7.13 -11.64
CA GLY A 96 3.80 5.75 -12.00
C GLY A 96 4.63 4.75 -11.19
N TRP A 97 4.47 3.47 -11.51
CA TRP A 97 5.20 2.37 -10.88
C TRP A 97 5.93 1.52 -11.91
N THR A 98 7.24 1.32 -11.70
CA THR A 98 8.10 0.48 -12.55
C THR A 98 8.36 -0.85 -11.87
N VAL A 99 8.10 -1.93 -12.61
CA VAL A 99 8.39 -3.32 -12.21
C VAL A 99 9.31 -3.97 -13.25
N ALA A 100 10.33 -4.68 -12.76
CA ALA A 100 11.09 -5.63 -13.56
C ALA A 100 11.12 -6.95 -12.80
N VAL A 101 10.46 -7.98 -13.35
CA VAL A 101 10.41 -9.32 -12.77
C VAL A 101 10.72 -10.35 -13.85
N ARG A 102 11.54 -11.34 -13.50
CA ARG A 102 11.79 -12.50 -14.34
C ARG A 102 11.12 -13.72 -13.74
N LYS A 103 10.26 -14.37 -14.52
CA LYS A 103 9.67 -15.66 -14.17
C LYS A 103 9.44 -16.46 -15.44
N LEU A 104 9.88 -17.71 -15.44
CA LEU A 104 9.70 -18.61 -16.58
C LEU A 104 8.56 -19.61 -16.35
N VAL A 105 7.99 -20.03 -17.47
CA VAL A 105 7.02 -21.13 -17.57
C VAL A 105 7.67 -22.35 -18.16
N LYS A 106 7.26 -23.53 -17.67
CA LYS A 106 7.76 -24.81 -18.17
C LYS A 106 7.53 -24.90 -19.68
N PRO A 107 8.50 -25.44 -20.44
CA PRO A 107 8.30 -25.80 -21.83
C PRO A 107 7.10 -26.73 -22.02
N VAL A 108 6.42 -26.61 -23.15
CA VAL A 108 5.30 -27.50 -23.52
C VAL A 108 5.83 -28.90 -23.86
N ASP A 109 7.03 -28.99 -24.42
CA ASP A 109 7.77 -30.24 -24.66
C ASP A 109 9.28 -30.02 -24.47
N ARG A 110 10.09 -31.09 -24.61
CA ARG A 110 11.54 -31.04 -24.41
C ARG A 110 12.31 -30.29 -25.49
N HIS A 111 11.68 -29.94 -26.60
CA HIS A 111 12.30 -29.26 -27.74
C HIS A 111 12.07 -27.75 -27.71
N HIS A 112 11.09 -27.28 -26.93
CA HIS A 112 10.84 -25.86 -26.74
C HIS A 112 11.68 -25.29 -25.58
N HIS A 113 12.12 -24.06 -25.75
CA HIS A 113 12.76 -23.31 -24.68
C HIS A 113 11.72 -22.82 -23.66
N ALA A 114 12.18 -22.64 -22.42
CA ALA A 114 11.39 -21.97 -21.40
C ALA A 114 11.09 -20.53 -21.85
N GLU A 115 9.85 -20.10 -21.61
CA GLU A 115 9.41 -18.77 -22.01
C GLU A 115 9.10 -17.92 -20.77
N PRO A 116 9.15 -16.59 -20.87
CA PRO A 116 8.67 -15.72 -19.81
C PRO A 116 7.17 -15.94 -19.53
N ALA A 117 6.80 -15.85 -18.27
CA ALA A 117 5.43 -15.80 -17.81
C ALA A 117 4.76 -14.48 -18.23
N ASN A 118 3.43 -14.44 -18.15
CA ASN A 118 2.69 -13.20 -18.34
C ASN A 118 2.79 -12.33 -17.08
N LEU A 119 2.69 -11.01 -17.28
CA LEU A 119 2.86 -10.01 -16.24
C LEU A 119 1.69 -9.03 -16.28
N THR A 120 1.12 -8.72 -15.11
CA THR A 120 0.16 -7.63 -14.93
C THR A 120 0.69 -6.69 -13.86
N LEU A 121 0.68 -5.39 -14.12
CA LEU A 121 1.11 -4.36 -13.17
C LEU A 121 -0.09 -3.76 -12.46
N TYR A 122 0.15 -3.29 -11.23
CA TYR A 122 -0.80 -2.51 -10.44
C TYR A 122 -0.11 -1.25 -9.95
N VAL A 123 -0.84 -0.14 -9.92
CA VAL A 123 -0.41 1.10 -9.29
C VAL A 123 -1.55 1.62 -8.44
N VAL A 124 -1.23 2.11 -7.25
CA VAL A 124 -2.16 2.81 -6.37
C VAL A 124 -1.89 4.29 -6.53
N CYS A 125 -2.90 5.03 -6.98
CA CYS A 125 -2.81 6.45 -7.29
C CYS A 125 -3.56 7.26 -6.24
N THR A 126 -3.06 8.45 -5.94
CA THR A 126 -3.88 9.50 -5.31
C THR A 126 -5.06 9.76 -6.24
N GLN A 127 -6.29 9.82 -5.76
CA GLN A 127 -7.29 10.54 -6.57
C GLN A 127 -6.89 12.01 -6.54
N GLY A 128 -6.79 12.66 -7.69
CA GLY A 128 -6.52 14.08 -7.73
C GLY A 128 -7.48 14.81 -6.79
N GLU A 129 -6.95 15.59 -5.84
CA GLU A 129 -7.72 16.71 -5.34
C GLU A 129 -8.00 17.53 -6.60
N ASN A 130 -9.23 17.48 -7.13
CA ASN A 130 -9.67 18.56 -7.99
C ASN A 130 -9.52 19.80 -7.12
N THR A 131 -8.40 20.51 -7.20
CA THR A 131 -8.17 21.72 -6.43
C THR A 131 -9.20 22.72 -6.92
N PRO A 132 -10.29 23.01 -6.19
CA PRO A 132 -11.21 24.04 -6.59
C PRO A 132 -10.59 25.35 -6.11
N GLY A 133 -9.78 25.97 -6.97
CA GLY A 133 -9.38 27.36 -6.83
C GLY A 133 -8.04 27.62 -6.14
N GLY A 134 -7.25 28.43 -6.83
CA GLY A 134 -6.07 29.15 -6.36
C GLY A 134 -5.63 30.10 -7.46
#